data_AF-A0A965KCG7-F1
#
_entry.id   AF-A0A965KCG7-F1
#
_cell.length_a   1.000
_cell.length_b   1.000
_cell.length_c   1.000
_cell.angle_alpha   90.00
_cell.angle_beta   90.00
_cell.angle_gamma   90.00
#
_symmetry.space_group_name_H-M   'P 1'
#
loop_
_entity.id
_entity.type
_entity.pdbx_description
1 polymer ?
#
loop_
_entity_poly.entity_id
_entity_poly.type
_entity_poly.pdbx_seq_one_letter_code
_entity_poly.pdbx_strand_id
1 'polypeptide(L)'
;MWQSVEGDVAINTIANLQAALYRDYPAGQIFDVITHGKNTMQGYGDKLSPEERWSVIAYLRALQLSQSFPGELIPANVKNNIK
;
A
#
# COMPACT_ATOMS: atom_id res chain seq x y z
N MET A 1 28.46 8.63 25.61
CA MET A 1 28.09 7.26 25.23
C MET A 1 26.65 7.31 24.76
N TRP A 2 26.45 7.53 23.46
CA TRP A 2 25.14 7.61 22.83
C TRP A 2 24.65 6.18 22.60
N GLN A 3 23.50 5.81 23.17
CA GLN A 3 22.87 4.53 22.87
C GLN A 3 22.03 4.68 21.59
N SER A 4 22.23 3.75 20.68
CA SER A 4 21.48 3.59 19.44
C SER A 4 19.98 3.46 19.75
N VAL A 5 19.20 4.43 19.29
CA VAL A 5 17.76 4.24 19.05
C VAL A 5 17.64 3.57 17.68
N GLU A 6 17.85 2.25 17.66
CA GLU A 6 17.59 1.42 16.48
C GLU A 6 16.07 1.33 16.27
N GLY A 7 15.66 1.83 15.10
CA GLY A 7 14.41 1.60 14.37
C GLY A 7 13.20 1.03 15.12
N ASP A 8 12.27 1.91 15.49
CA ASP A 8 10.82 1.67 15.31
C ASP A 8 9.96 2.87 15.77
N VAL A 9 10.28 4.07 15.29
CA VAL A 9 9.27 5.14 15.24
C VAL A 9 8.85 5.31 13.79
N ALA A 10 8.25 4.26 13.23
CA ALA A 10 7.46 4.41 12.02
C ALA A 10 6.30 5.36 12.37
N ILE A 11 6.44 6.62 11.95
CA ILE A 11 5.33 7.58 11.92
C ILE A 11 4.33 7.03 10.88
N ASN A 12 3.49 6.07 11.27
CA ASN A 12 2.47 5.45 10.43
C ASN A 12 1.26 6.39 10.26
N THR A 13 1.50 7.63 9.87
CA THR A 13 0.43 8.58 9.53
C THR A 13 -0.15 8.31 8.14
N ILE A 14 0.61 7.63 7.27
CA ILE A 14 0.19 7.22 5.91
C ILE A 14 0.22 5.70 5.82
N ALA A 15 -0.91 5.12 5.40
CA ALA A 15 -1.05 3.68 5.28
C ALA A 15 -0.22 3.10 4.13
N ASN A 16 0.46 1.97 4.39
CA ASN A 16 1.08 1.17 3.33
C ASN A 16 0.01 0.29 2.63
N LEU A 17 -0.40 0.68 1.42
CA LEU A 17 -1.43 -0.03 0.65
C LEU A 17 -0.97 -1.40 0.11
N GLN A 18 0.31 -1.77 0.25
CA GLN A 18 0.82 -3.10 -0.07
C GLN A 18 0.61 -4.10 1.07
N ALA A 19 0.26 -3.65 2.28
CA ALA A 19 -0.01 -4.54 3.40
C ALA A 19 -1.20 -5.46 3.09
N ALA A 20 -1.18 -6.69 3.62
CA ALA A 20 -2.21 -7.70 3.39
C ALA A 20 -3.63 -7.18 3.67
N LEU A 21 -3.78 -6.40 4.76
CA LEU A 21 -5.03 -5.73 5.12
C LEU A 21 -5.69 -4.99 3.94
N TYR A 22 -4.92 -4.23 3.16
CA TYR A 22 -5.45 -3.42 2.05
C TYR A 22 -5.52 -4.19 0.72
N ARG A 23 -4.87 -5.35 0.62
CA ARG A 23 -5.10 -6.28 -0.50
C ARG A 23 -6.49 -6.89 -0.39
N ASP A 24 -6.91 -7.24 0.82
CA ASP A 24 -8.22 -7.87 1.08
C ASP A 24 -9.38 -6.86 1.14
N TYR A 25 -9.10 -5.56 1.14
CA TYR A 25 -10.13 -4.53 1.07
C TYR A 25 -10.96 -4.67 -0.22
N PRO A 26 -12.29 -4.62 -0.18
CA PRO A 26 -13.11 -4.56 -1.38
C PRO A 26 -12.80 -3.32 -2.21
N ALA A 27 -12.82 -3.44 -3.55
CA ALA A 27 -12.55 -2.31 -4.44
C ALA A 27 -13.52 -1.13 -4.20
N GLY A 28 -14.79 -1.41 -3.91
CA GLY A 28 -15.78 -0.37 -3.57
C GLY A 28 -15.44 0.39 -2.29
N GLN A 29 -14.80 -0.25 -1.31
CA GLN A 29 -14.34 0.44 -0.10
C GLN A 29 -13.17 1.38 -0.40
N ILE A 30 -12.26 1.00 -1.30
CA ILE A 30 -11.18 1.88 -1.75
C ILE A 30 -11.76 3.06 -2.54
N PHE A 31 -12.76 2.81 -3.38
CA PHE A 31 -13.49 3.87 -4.10
C PHE A 31 -14.12 4.88 -3.13
N ASP A 32 -14.79 4.40 -2.09
CA ASP A 32 -15.40 5.26 -1.06
C ASP A 32 -14.36 6.13 -0.35
N VAL A 33 -13.22 5.55 0.03
CA VAL A 33 -12.11 6.28 0.65
C VAL A 33 -11.52 7.33 -0.29
N ILE A 34 -11.33 7.03 -1.58
CA ILE A 34 -10.86 8.04 -2.54
C ILE A 34 -11.89 9.16 -2.69
N THR A 35 -13.19 8.84 -2.61
CA THR A 35 -14.28 9.80 -2.81
C THR A 35 -14.41 10.76 -1.62
N HIS A 36 -14.50 10.20 -0.42
CA HIS A 36 -14.88 10.93 0.79
C HIS A 36 -13.71 11.17 1.76
N GLY A 37 -12.56 10.52 1.53
CA GLY A 37 -11.44 10.52 2.44
C GLY A 37 -11.59 9.48 3.55
N LYS A 38 -10.58 9.38 4.41
CA LYS A 38 -10.59 8.53 5.62
C LYS A 38 -9.58 9.05 6.63
N ASN A 39 -9.99 9.19 7.89
CA ASN A 39 -9.16 9.75 8.96
C ASN A 39 -8.62 11.14 8.55
N THR A 40 -7.31 11.31 8.52
CA THR A 40 -6.61 12.53 8.11
C THR A 40 -6.45 12.67 6.58
N MET A 41 -6.78 11.63 5.81
CA MET A 41 -6.75 11.69 4.34
C MET A 41 -8.01 12.39 3.82
N GLN A 42 -7.81 13.49 3.09
CA GLN A 42 -8.89 14.21 2.40
C GLN A 42 -9.48 13.39 1.24
N GLY A 43 -10.75 13.64 0.93
CA GLY A 43 -11.38 13.10 -0.27
C GLY A 43 -10.88 13.78 -1.55
N TYR A 44 -10.93 13.02 -2.64
CA TYR A 44 -10.56 13.44 -4.00
C TYR A 44 -11.75 13.37 -4.97
N GLY A 45 -12.98 13.20 -4.48
CA GLY A 45 -14.18 13.12 -5.33
C GLY A 45 -14.48 14.40 -6.13
N ASP A 46 -13.96 15.54 -5.71
CA ASP A 46 -14.04 16.84 -6.40
C ASP A 46 -13.00 16.98 -7.53
N LYS A 47 -11.90 16.22 -7.45
CA LYS A 47 -10.76 16.30 -8.37
C LYS A 47 -10.77 15.19 -9.43
N LEU A 48 -11.42 14.06 -9.13
CA LEU A 48 -11.45 12.89 -9.99
C LEU A 48 -12.88 12.48 -10.33
N SER A 49 -13.15 12.31 -11.62
CA SER A 49 -14.38 11.69 -12.10
C SER A 49 -14.52 10.26 -11.54
N PRO A 50 -15.74 9.68 -11.52
CA PRO A 50 -15.93 8.30 -11.10
C PRO A 50 -15.06 7.30 -11.88
N GLU A 51 -14.88 7.52 -13.18
CA GLU A 51 -14.06 6.66 -14.04
C GLU A 51 -12.57 6.73 -13.69
N GLU A 52 -12.04 7.93 -13.46
CA GLU A 52 -10.64 8.11 -13.04
C GLU A 52 -10.37 7.45 -11.68
N ARG A 53 -11.32 7.50 -10.75
CA ARG A 53 -11.20 6.80 -9.46
C ARG A 53 -11.10 5.28 -9.65
N TRP A 54 -11.90 4.69 -10.54
CA TRP A 54 -11.78 3.27 -10.88
C TRP A 54 -10.44 2.95 -11.55
N SER A 55 -9.93 3.82 -12.41
CA SER A 55 -8.61 3.67 -13.03
C SER A 55 -7.48 3.67 -12.00
N VAL A 56 -7.54 4.55 -10.99
CA VAL A 56 -6.58 4.55 -9.87
C VAL A 56 -6.63 3.23 -9.10
N ILE A 57 -7.83 2.70 -8.82
CA ILE A 57 -7.98 1.42 -8.12
C ILE A 57 -7.39 0.28 -8.97
N ALA A 58 -7.67 0.24 -10.28
CA ALA A 58 -7.11 -0.76 -11.18
C ALA A 58 -5.57 -0.74 -11.18
N TYR A 59 -4.97 0.45 -11.26
CA TYR A 59 -3.53 0.62 -11.16
C TYR A 59 -2.97 0.14 -9.81
N LEU A 60 -3.65 0.48 -8.70
CA LEU A 60 -3.28 -0.01 -7.37
C LEU A 60 -3.28 -1.55 -7.31
N ARG A 61 -4.27 -2.21 -7.91
CA ARG A 61 -4.32 -3.68 -7.95
C ARG A 61 -3.20 -4.28 -8.80
N ALA A 62 -2.92 -3.69 -9.96
CA ALA A 62 -1.79 -4.10 -10.78
C ALA A 62 -0.47 -3.98 -9.99
N LEU A 63 -0.29 -2.91 -9.23
CA LEU A 63 0.89 -2.70 -8.39
C LEU A 63 0.96 -3.69 -7.21
N GLN A 64 -0.16 -4.02 -6.58
CA GLN A 64 -0.20 -5.04 -5.53
C GLN A 64 0.16 -6.43 -6.06
N LEU A 65 -0.28 -6.75 -7.28
CA LEU A 65 0.08 -8.00 -7.94
C LEU A 65 1.57 -8.05 -8.27
N SER A 66 2.15 -6.96 -8.80
CA SER A 66 3.57 -6.94 -9.16
C SER A 66 4.51 -7.08 -7.96
N GLN A 67 4.11 -6.58 -6.78
CA GLN A 67 4.89 -6.71 -5.54
C GLN A 67 4.59 -8.00 -4.76
N SER A 68 3.57 -8.76 -5.18
CA SER A 68 3.27 -10.07 -4.61
C SER A 68 4.20 -11.13 -5.22
N PHE A 69 5.50 -11.04 -4.93
CA PHE A 69 6.43 -12.12 -5.23
C PHE A 69 6.43 -13.10 -4.04
N PRO A 70 6.00 -14.36 -4.21
CA PRO A 70 6.12 -15.36 -3.15
C PRO A 70 7.61 -15.52 -2.82
N GLY A 71 8.01 -15.25 -1.58
CA GLY A 71 9.39 -15.44 -1.12
C GLY A 71 9.91 -16.88 -1.29
N GLU A 72 8.99 -17.82 -1.54
CA GLU A 72 9.26 -19.22 -1.85
C GLU A 72 9.82 -19.43 -3.27
N LEU A 73 9.52 -18.53 -4.22
CA LEU A 73 10.09 -18.54 -5.57
C LEU A 73 11.47 -17.86 -5.64
N ILE A 74 11.99 -17.37 -4.52
CA ILE A 74 13.37 -16.87 -4.45
C ILE A 74 14.29 -18.10 -4.37
N PRO A 75 15.09 -18.39 -5.41
CA PRO A 75 15.98 -19.54 -5.39
C PRO A 75 16.98 -19.39 -4.24
N ALA A 76 17.26 -20.50 -3.55
CA ALA A 76 18.00 -20.50 -2.28
C ALA A 76 19.40 -19.83 -2.37
N ASN A 77 20.00 -19.79 -3.56
CA ASN A 77 21.28 -19.16 -3.84
C ASN A 77 21.27 -17.62 -3.78
N VAL A 78 20.09 -16.97 -3.82
CA VAL A 78 19.96 -15.50 -3.76
C VAL A 78 19.75 -15.00 -2.32
N LYS A 79 19.25 -15.86 -1.42
CA LYS A 79 18.91 -15.50 -0.03
C LYS A 79 20.12 -15.06 0.83
N ASN A 80 21.34 -15.41 0.42
CA ASN A 80 22.57 -15.10 1.17
C ASN A 80 23.13 -13.68 0.92
N ASN A 81 22.56 -12.90 -0.01
CA ASN A 81 23.11 -11.59 -0.42
C ASN A 81 22.16 -10.40 -0.20
N ILE A 82 21.06 -10.59 0.52
CA ILE A 82 20.09 -9.53 0.82
C ILE A 82 20.37 -9.07 2.25
N LYS A 83 21.08 -7.93 2.38
CA LYS A 83 21.30 -7.24 3.66
C LYS A 83 20.09 -6.38 4.01
#